data_AF-A0A2S6MWE3-F1
#
_entry.id   AF-A0A2S6MWE3-F1
#
_cell.length_a   1.000
_cell.length_b   1.000
_cell.length_c   1.000
_cell.angle_alpha   90.00
_cell.angle_beta   90.00
_cell.angle_gamma   90.00
#
_symmetry.space_group_name_H-M   'P 1'
#
loop_
_entity.id
_entity.type
_entity.pdbx_description
1 polymer ?
#
loop_
_entity_poly.entity_id
_entity_poly.type
_entity_poly.pdbx_seq_one_letter_code
_entity_poly.pdbx_strand_id
1 'polypeptide(L)'
;MSEQIAVSRATMRLQGQLRNIAPFLTLLLLVAFFSIASDSFLSFGNLQNILTQISVTGIIAVGLTFVILCAEIDLSVASIANATGIVVAWFTVQDPSVTIANVPLPGWAAIILALAVCVALGAVNAFGLTRIGIPSFIMTLAMLQIAAGICALLVRGQIAYAVPPLIATLGSRSIGPVPWIVIVTAMFLLAGHVVLTYTRFGRYVYMTGGNREAAEYSGVNVRAILSVVMIISAVCSGVAGMLGVAYFGSAQQNEFDTYLLDSISAVVVGGTSLFGGQGGIGNTIIGLFVLGVLNNGLDHVNIDSFLKILIRGLILLVALVINVYAQRIRGAAGGTG
;
A
#
# COMPACT_ATOMS: atom_id res chain seq x y z
N MET A 1 19.05 -27.51 -32.44
CA MET A 1 17.76 -27.41 -31.71
C MET A 1 17.94 -27.32 -30.20
N SER A 2 18.80 -28.13 -29.56
CA SER A 2 19.13 -28.04 -28.12
C SER A 2 19.80 -26.72 -27.70
N GLU A 3 20.69 -26.19 -28.53
CA GLU A 3 21.46 -24.97 -28.25
C GLU A 3 20.60 -23.69 -28.33
N GLN A 4 19.70 -23.59 -29.32
CA GLN A 4 18.72 -22.50 -29.41
C GLN A 4 17.71 -22.48 -28.24
N ILE A 5 17.31 -23.66 -27.73
CA ILE A 5 16.45 -23.78 -26.55
C ILE A 5 17.19 -23.35 -25.28
N ALA A 6 18.50 -23.64 -25.18
CA ALA A 6 19.33 -23.21 -24.04
C ALA A 6 19.56 -21.69 -24.02
N VAL A 7 19.84 -21.08 -25.18
CA VAL A 7 20.00 -19.62 -25.32
C VAL A 7 18.69 -18.89 -25.03
N SER A 8 17.56 -19.36 -25.54
CA SER A 8 16.22 -18.82 -25.27
C SER A 8 15.85 -18.88 -23.77
N ARG A 9 16.21 -19.96 -23.07
CA ARG A 9 16.03 -20.07 -21.61
C ARG A 9 16.95 -19.13 -20.82
N ALA A 10 18.16 -18.89 -21.30
CA ALA A 10 19.11 -17.98 -20.66
C ALA A 10 18.68 -16.50 -20.80
N THR A 11 18.19 -16.08 -21.98
CA THR A 11 17.67 -14.72 -22.20
C THR A 11 16.37 -14.46 -21.43
N MET A 12 15.45 -15.43 -21.37
CA MET A 12 14.26 -15.32 -20.52
C MET A 12 14.61 -15.23 -19.02
N ARG A 13 15.61 -15.98 -18.54
CA ARG A 13 16.12 -15.87 -17.17
C ARG A 13 16.76 -14.50 -16.90
N LEU A 14 17.55 -13.97 -17.83
CA LEU A 14 18.20 -12.66 -17.70
C LEU A 14 17.18 -11.50 -17.71
N GLN A 15 16.17 -11.56 -18.58
CA GLN A 15 15.08 -10.58 -18.64
C GLN A 15 14.24 -10.57 -17.35
N GLY A 16 13.96 -11.75 -16.78
CA GLY A 16 13.31 -11.87 -15.47
C GLY A 16 14.15 -11.30 -14.33
N GLN A 17 15.47 -11.53 -14.34
CA GLN A 17 16.40 -10.99 -13.34
C GLN A 17 16.55 -9.47 -13.44
N LEU A 18 16.67 -8.91 -14.65
CA LEU A 18 16.84 -7.48 -14.89
C LEU A 18 15.61 -6.64 -14.55
N ARG A 19 14.39 -7.22 -14.54
CA ARG A 19 13.16 -6.53 -14.10
C ARG A 19 13.19 -6.19 -12.61
N ASN A 20 13.89 -6.98 -11.81
CA ASN A 20 14.03 -6.76 -10.37
C ASN A 20 15.16 -5.77 -10.04
N ILE A 21 16.10 -5.52 -10.97
CA ILE A 21 17.29 -4.70 -10.72
C ILE A 21 17.00 -3.20 -10.83
N ALA A 22 16.09 -2.75 -11.71
CA ALA A 22 15.91 -1.31 -11.96
C ALA A 22 15.39 -0.54 -10.73
N PRO A 23 14.32 -0.97 -10.02
CA PRO A 23 13.87 -0.29 -8.81
C PRO A 23 14.92 -0.31 -7.69
N PHE A 24 15.68 -1.40 -7.60
CA PHE A 24 16.78 -1.55 -6.64
C PHE A 24 17.94 -0.59 -6.94
N LEU A 25 18.31 -0.44 -8.22
CA LEU A 25 19.33 0.52 -8.65
C LEU A 25 18.89 1.96 -8.36
N THR A 26 17.62 2.30 -8.61
CA THR A 26 17.06 3.61 -8.25
C THR A 26 17.18 3.87 -6.76
N LEU A 27 16.84 2.88 -5.92
CA LEU A 27 16.99 3.00 -4.47
C LEU A 27 18.46 3.27 -4.08
N LEU A 28 19.41 2.50 -4.62
CA LEU A 28 20.84 2.70 -4.35
C LEU A 28 21.32 4.09 -4.74
N LEU A 29 20.90 4.59 -5.91
CA LEU A 29 21.27 5.93 -6.38
C LEU A 29 20.70 7.03 -5.48
N LEU A 30 19.45 6.91 -5.04
CA LEU A 30 18.84 7.86 -4.12
C LEU A 30 19.55 7.86 -2.76
N VAL A 31 19.84 6.68 -2.21
CA VAL A 31 20.58 6.54 -0.94
C VAL A 31 21.96 7.17 -1.08
N ALA A 32 22.70 6.88 -2.14
CA ALA A 32 24.02 7.46 -2.38
C ALA A 32 23.96 8.99 -2.49
N PHE A 33 23.00 9.52 -3.25
CA PHE A 33 22.81 10.96 -3.42
C PHE A 33 22.54 11.66 -2.07
N PHE A 34 21.55 11.20 -1.30
CA PHE A 34 21.21 11.85 -0.03
C PHE A 34 22.26 11.65 1.06
N SER A 35 23.03 10.55 1.00
CA SER A 35 24.17 10.35 1.89
C SER A 35 25.29 11.36 1.65
N ILE A 36 25.45 11.84 0.41
CA ILE A 36 26.41 12.90 0.07
C ILE A 36 25.82 14.29 0.38
N ALA A 37 24.50 14.45 0.18
CA ALA A 37 23.84 15.74 0.38
C ALA A 37 23.60 16.11 1.87
N SER A 38 23.56 15.12 2.77
CA SER A 38 23.36 15.35 4.21
C SER A 38 24.13 14.33 5.05
N ASP A 39 25.01 14.85 5.93
CA ASP A 39 25.80 14.03 6.87
C ASP A 39 24.94 13.22 7.84
N SER A 40 23.71 13.69 8.11
CA SER A 40 22.78 13.05 9.03
C SER A 40 21.88 12.00 8.36
N PHE A 41 21.94 11.86 7.03
CA PHE A 41 21.03 11.01 6.28
C PHE A 41 21.16 9.52 6.66
N LEU A 42 22.39 9.02 6.82
CA LEU A 42 22.67 7.64 7.23
C LEU A 42 22.63 7.44 8.76
N SER A 43 22.21 8.45 9.52
CA SER A 43 22.08 8.31 10.96
C SER A 43 21.00 7.28 11.33
N PHE A 44 21.20 6.59 12.46
CA PHE A 44 20.24 5.62 12.97
C PHE A 44 18.85 6.25 13.20
N GLY A 45 18.80 7.47 13.73
CA GLY A 45 17.55 8.21 13.93
C GLY A 45 16.83 8.49 12.62
N ASN A 46 17.55 8.82 11.55
CA ASN A 46 16.94 9.04 10.26
C ASN A 46 16.43 7.74 9.61
N LEU A 47 17.18 6.64 9.73
CA LEU A 47 16.70 5.33 9.29
C LEU A 47 15.40 4.93 9.99
N GLN A 48 15.32 5.16 11.31
CA GLN A 48 14.10 4.94 12.07
C GLN A 48 12.94 5.83 11.58
N ASN A 49 13.21 7.09 11.24
CA ASN A 49 12.21 7.99 10.65
C ASN A 49 11.71 7.49 9.30
N ILE A 50 12.62 7.07 8.38
CA ILE A 50 12.24 6.50 7.08
C ILE A 50 11.31 5.30 7.28
N LEU A 51 11.70 4.36 8.15
CA LEU A 51 10.91 3.16 8.43
C LEU A 51 9.52 3.51 8.98
N THR A 52 9.44 4.48 9.88
CA THR A 52 8.18 4.93 10.47
C THR A 52 7.28 5.59 9.42
N GLN A 53 7.83 6.50 8.60
CA GLN A 53 7.09 7.20 7.56
C GLN A 53 6.48 6.26 6.52
N ILE A 54 7.21 5.21 6.11
CA ILE A 54 6.69 4.23 5.14
C ILE A 54 5.76 3.18 5.76
N SER A 55 5.62 3.13 7.08
CA SER A 55 4.92 2.03 7.75
C SER A 55 3.43 1.99 7.42
N VAL A 56 2.73 3.13 7.51
CA VAL A 56 1.29 3.24 7.20
C VAL A 56 1.04 2.89 5.72
N THR A 57 1.79 3.53 4.82
CA THR A 57 1.75 3.24 3.37
C THR A 57 2.08 1.78 3.08
N GLY A 58 3.01 1.19 3.83
CA GLY A 58 3.42 -0.21 3.65
C GLY A 58 2.31 -1.20 3.94
N ILE A 59 1.52 -0.98 5.00
CA ILE A 59 0.38 -1.85 5.32
C ILE A 59 -0.68 -1.73 4.20
N ILE A 60 -1.03 -0.52 3.77
CA ILE A 60 -1.96 -0.30 2.65
C ILE A 60 -1.45 -0.98 1.37
N ALA A 61 -0.17 -0.81 1.07
CA ALA A 61 0.49 -1.36 -0.11
C ALA A 61 0.49 -2.89 -0.14
N VAL A 62 0.49 -3.58 1.02
CA VAL A 62 0.28 -5.03 1.07
C VAL A 62 -1.06 -5.39 0.44
N GLY A 63 -2.14 -4.76 0.89
CA GLY A 63 -3.49 -4.97 0.36
C GLY A 63 -3.59 -4.67 -1.13
N LEU A 64 -3.07 -3.52 -1.56
CA LEU A 64 -3.03 -3.14 -2.97
C LEU A 64 -2.21 -4.09 -3.84
N THR A 65 -1.14 -4.69 -3.31
CA THR A 65 -0.37 -5.69 -4.06
C THR A 65 -1.28 -6.84 -4.50
N PHE A 66 -2.16 -7.35 -3.63
CA PHE A 66 -3.09 -8.41 -4.00
C PHE A 66 -4.07 -7.95 -5.09
N VAL A 67 -4.64 -6.75 -4.95
CA VAL A 67 -5.62 -6.18 -5.90
C VAL A 67 -5.00 -6.00 -7.28
N ILE A 68 -3.83 -5.36 -7.33
CA ILE A 68 -3.11 -5.08 -8.58
C ILE A 68 -2.65 -6.39 -9.24
N LEU A 69 -2.23 -7.39 -8.46
CA LEU A 69 -1.89 -8.71 -9.01
C LEU A 69 -3.07 -9.40 -9.68
N CYS A 70 -4.32 -9.09 -9.31
CA CYS A 70 -5.53 -9.58 -10.00
C CYS A 70 -5.95 -8.72 -11.20
N ALA A 71 -5.15 -7.73 -11.60
CA ALA A 71 -5.49 -6.72 -12.61
C ALA A 71 -6.73 -5.90 -12.24
N GLU A 72 -6.97 -5.67 -10.95
CA GLU A 72 -8.01 -4.77 -10.46
C GLU A 72 -7.39 -3.48 -9.90
N ILE A 73 -8.22 -2.45 -9.70
CA ILE A 73 -7.83 -1.18 -9.10
C ILE A 73 -8.74 -0.90 -7.91
N ASP A 74 -8.14 -0.60 -6.76
CA ASP A 74 -8.86 -0.16 -5.56
C ASP A 74 -8.50 1.27 -5.18
N LEU A 75 -9.37 2.20 -5.56
CA LEU A 75 -9.23 3.61 -5.21
C LEU A 75 -9.68 3.93 -3.78
N SER A 76 -10.44 3.04 -3.16
CA SER A 76 -11.06 3.32 -1.86
C SER A 76 -10.11 3.15 -0.67
N VAL A 77 -8.91 2.61 -0.89
CA VAL A 77 -7.96 2.22 0.18
C VAL A 77 -7.63 3.35 1.16
N ALA A 78 -7.43 4.58 0.69
CA ALA A 78 -7.12 5.72 1.55
C ALA A 78 -8.34 6.17 2.37
N SER A 79 -9.50 6.27 1.71
CA SER A 79 -10.75 6.65 2.36
C SER A 79 -11.24 5.60 3.36
N ILE A 80 -11.03 4.30 3.09
CA ILE A 80 -11.34 3.21 4.03
C ILE A 80 -10.39 3.27 5.22
N ALA A 81 -9.10 3.52 5.00
CA ALA A 81 -8.15 3.73 6.08
C ALA A 81 -8.59 4.90 6.97
N ASN A 82 -8.94 6.04 6.37
CA ASN A 82 -9.37 7.19 7.14
C ASN A 82 -10.68 6.93 7.90
N ALA A 83 -11.68 6.36 7.24
CA ALA A 83 -12.96 6.01 7.88
C ALA A 83 -12.74 5.07 9.07
N THR A 84 -11.85 4.08 8.94
CA THR A 84 -11.57 3.13 10.02
C THR A 84 -10.81 3.77 11.17
N GLY A 85 -9.84 4.64 10.88
CA GLY A 85 -9.12 5.44 11.89
C GLY A 85 -10.06 6.37 12.66
N ILE A 86 -10.97 7.03 11.95
CA ILE A 86 -12.02 7.86 12.56
C ILE A 86 -12.98 7.02 13.39
N VAL A 87 -13.44 5.87 12.89
CA VAL A 87 -14.38 5.00 13.62
C VAL A 87 -13.78 4.55 14.96
N VAL A 88 -12.50 4.15 14.98
CA VAL A 88 -11.88 3.72 16.25
C VAL A 88 -11.74 4.89 17.24
N ALA A 89 -11.42 6.10 16.77
CA ALA A 89 -11.37 7.30 17.60
C ALA A 89 -12.77 7.73 18.07
N TRP A 90 -13.78 7.62 17.20
CA TRP A 90 -15.18 7.97 17.49
C TRP A 90 -15.83 7.04 18.51
N PHE A 91 -15.38 5.78 18.62
CA PHE A 91 -15.78 4.89 19.72
C PHE A 91 -14.88 5.01 20.96
N THR A 92 -13.95 5.95 21.00
CA THR A 92 -13.05 6.18 22.13
C THR A 92 -13.46 7.43 22.91
N VAL A 93 -13.30 7.39 24.24
CA VAL A 93 -13.49 8.55 25.12
C VAL A 93 -12.52 9.65 24.70
N GLN A 94 -13.06 10.80 24.29
CA GLN A 94 -12.30 12.00 23.95
C GLN A 94 -12.23 12.95 25.14
N ASP A 95 -11.32 13.91 25.09
CA ASP A 95 -11.27 15.03 26.04
C ASP A 95 -12.56 15.87 25.95
N PRO A 96 -13.08 16.42 27.06
CA PRO A 96 -14.26 17.29 27.06
C PRO A 96 -14.19 18.49 26.11
N SER A 97 -13.00 18.96 25.72
CA SER A 97 -12.85 20.04 24.73
C SER A 97 -13.18 19.61 23.29
N VAL A 98 -13.19 18.30 23.01
CA VAL A 98 -13.45 17.75 21.68
C VAL A 98 -14.95 17.60 21.47
N THR A 99 -15.50 18.39 20.55
CA THR A 99 -16.96 18.45 20.31
C THR A 99 -17.40 17.47 19.21
N ILE A 100 -17.00 16.20 19.33
CA ILE A 100 -17.56 15.13 18.49
C ILE A 100 -18.69 14.42 19.24
N ALA A 101 -19.74 14.02 18.53
CA ALA A 101 -20.83 13.24 19.11
C ALA A 101 -20.43 11.76 19.26
N ASN A 102 -19.33 11.47 19.95
CA ASN A 102 -18.81 10.13 20.13
C ASN A 102 -19.72 9.26 21.00
N VAL A 103 -19.65 7.95 20.78
CA VAL A 103 -20.27 6.96 21.65
C VAL A 103 -19.14 6.11 22.23
N PRO A 104 -18.57 6.49 23.39
CA PRO A 104 -17.41 5.80 23.92
C PRO A 104 -17.75 4.37 24.31
N LEU A 105 -16.88 3.44 23.91
CA LEU A 105 -16.94 2.02 24.22
C LEU A 105 -15.61 1.55 24.83
N PRO A 106 -15.59 0.36 25.47
CA PRO A 106 -14.32 -0.27 25.83
C PRO A 106 -13.40 -0.40 24.62
N GLY A 107 -12.10 -0.16 24.81
CA GLY A 107 -11.14 -0.06 23.69
C GLY A 107 -11.12 -1.27 22.76
N TRP A 108 -11.29 -2.49 23.28
CA TRP A 108 -11.37 -3.70 22.46
C TRP A 108 -12.62 -3.72 21.56
N ALA A 109 -13.76 -3.20 22.04
CA ALA A 109 -15.00 -3.13 21.27
C ALA A 109 -14.88 -2.07 20.16
N ALA A 110 -14.27 -0.92 20.45
CA ALA A 110 -13.96 0.09 19.44
C ALA A 110 -13.11 -0.48 18.29
N ILE A 111 -12.08 -1.27 18.62
CA ILE A 111 -11.21 -1.93 17.62
C ILE A 111 -11.99 -2.95 16.78
N ILE A 112 -12.80 -3.81 17.42
CA ILE A 112 -13.59 -4.82 16.70
C ILE A 112 -14.59 -4.15 15.76
N LEU A 113 -15.26 -3.08 16.20
CA LEU A 113 -16.21 -2.35 15.37
C LEU A 113 -15.52 -1.65 14.19
N ALA A 114 -14.36 -1.04 14.41
CA ALA A 114 -13.56 -0.45 13.33
C ALA A 114 -13.16 -1.52 12.29
N LEU A 115 -12.66 -2.67 12.73
CA LEU A 115 -12.35 -3.79 11.84
C LEU A 115 -13.60 -4.33 11.11
N ALA A 116 -14.74 -4.41 11.79
CA ALA A 116 -16.00 -4.82 11.17
C ALA A 116 -16.42 -3.85 10.07
N VAL A 117 -16.25 -2.53 10.27
CA VAL A 117 -16.52 -1.51 9.25
C VAL A 117 -15.64 -1.71 8.03
N CYS A 118 -14.32 -1.85 8.18
CA CYS A 118 -13.45 -2.02 7.00
C CYS A 118 -13.72 -3.33 6.26
N VAL A 119 -14.01 -4.42 6.97
CA VAL A 119 -14.44 -5.69 6.36
C VAL A 119 -15.76 -5.51 5.60
N ALA A 120 -16.74 -4.80 6.18
CA ALA A 120 -18.01 -4.54 5.53
C ALA A 120 -17.84 -3.71 4.24
N LEU A 121 -17.05 -2.62 4.29
CA LEU A 121 -16.77 -1.80 3.10
C LEU A 121 -16.05 -2.62 2.01
N GLY A 122 -15.07 -3.43 2.39
CA GLY A 122 -14.40 -4.37 1.48
C GLY A 122 -15.34 -5.42 0.89
N ALA A 123 -16.28 -5.95 1.69
CA ALA A 123 -17.29 -6.89 1.25
C ALA A 123 -18.29 -6.26 0.27
N VAL A 124 -18.66 -4.99 0.47
CA VAL A 124 -19.50 -4.25 -0.48
C VAL A 124 -18.77 -4.06 -1.81
N ASN A 125 -17.48 -3.68 -1.77
CA ASN A 125 -16.63 -3.63 -2.98
C ASN A 125 -16.56 -4.98 -3.69
N ALA A 126 -16.28 -6.05 -2.94
CA ALA A 126 -16.25 -7.42 -3.44
C ALA A 126 -17.58 -7.84 -4.07
N PHE A 127 -18.70 -7.50 -3.44
CA PHE A 127 -20.04 -7.82 -3.93
C PHE A 127 -20.35 -7.09 -5.25
N GLY A 128 -20.10 -5.79 -5.31
CA GLY A 128 -20.28 -5.01 -6.54
C GLY A 128 -19.44 -5.53 -7.69
N LEU A 129 -18.16 -5.84 -7.42
CA LEU A 129 -17.24 -6.39 -8.42
C LEU A 129 -17.67 -7.78 -8.91
N THR A 130 -17.99 -8.70 -8.00
CA THR A 130 -18.09 -10.14 -8.34
C THR A 130 -19.50 -10.65 -8.57
N ARG A 131 -20.52 -9.99 -7.99
CA ARG A 131 -21.93 -10.40 -8.12
C ARG A 131 -22.70 -9.50 -9.07
N ILE A 132 -22.48 -8.19 -8.99
CA ILE A 132 -23.15 -7.23 -9.88
C ILE A 132 -22.38 -7.11 -11.20
N GLY A 133 -21.04 -7.25 -11.17
CA GLY A 133 -20.19 -7.12 -12.35
C GLY A 133 -19.81 -5.67 -12.65
N ILE A 134 -19.82 -4.80 -11.63
CA ILE A 134 -19.35 -3.41 -11.76
C ILE A 134 -17.82 -3.45 -11.87
N PRO A 135 -17.19 -2.78 -12.85
CA PRO A 135 -15.73 -2.67 -12.91
C PRO A 135 -15.14 -2.14 -11.60
N SER A 136 -14.04 -2.73 -11.12
CA SER A 136 -13.45 -2.39 -9.80
C SER A 136 -13.15 -0.91 -9.64
N PHE A 137 -12.63 -0.27 -10.68
CA PHE A 137 -12.37 1.17 -10.69
C PHE A 137 -13.62 1.99 -10.33
N ILE A 138 -14.77 1.69 -10.96
CA ILE A 138 -16.03 2.41 -10.72
C ILE A 138 -16.56 2.09 -9.32
N MET A 139 -16.55 0.80 -8.94
CA MET A 139 -17.03 0.36 -7.64
C MET A 139 -16.24 1.02 -6.50
N THR A 140 -14.92 1.06 -6.62
CA THR A 140 -14.03 1.62 -5.59
C THR A 140 -13.96 3.15 -5.63
N LEU A 141 -14.20 3.78 -6.79
CA LEU A 141 -14.42 5.23 -6.85
C LEU A 141 -15.69 5.64 -6.10
N ALA A 142 -16.78 4.88 -6.24
CA ALA A 142 -18.01 5.11 -5.47
C ALA A 142 -17.78 4.87 -3.97
N MET A 143 -17.09 3.77 -3.62
CA MET A 143 -16.74 3.47 -2.23
C MET A 143 -15.82 4.53 -1.61
N LEU A 144 -14.94 5.13 -2.41
CA LEU A 144 -14.11 6.25 -1.96
C LEU A 144 -14.99 7.39 -1.44
N GLN A 145 -16.02 7.76 -2.18
CA GLN A 145 -16.97 8.81 -1.78
C GLN A 145 -17.82 8.39 -0.57
N ILE A 146 -18.24 7.12 -0.50
CA ILE A 146 -19.00 6.61 0.66
C ILE A 146 -18.15 6.67 1.92
N ALA A 147 -16.92 6.18 1.88
CA ALA A 147 -16.01 6.19 3.03
C ALA A 147 -15.62 7.62 3.44
N ALA A 148 -15.38 8.52 2.49
CA ALA A 148 -15.19 9.95 2.76
C ALA A 148 -16.43 10.59 3.41
N GLY A 149 -17.64 10.22 2.96
CA GLY A 149 -18.90 10.64 3.58
C GLY A 149 -19.05 10.14 5.02
N ILE A 150 -18.66 8.90 5.31
CA ILE A 150 -18.61 8.36 6.68
C ILE A 150 -17.68 9.21 7.55
N CYS A 151 -16.48 9.54 7.05
CA CYS A 151 -15.54 10.43 7.76
C CYS A 151 -16.19 11.77 8.10
N ALA A 152 -16.84 12.40 7.11
CA ALA A 152 -17.51 13.68 7.26
C ALA A 152 -18.64 13.64 8.30
N LEU A 153 -19.46 12.58 8.27
CA LEU A 153 -20.61 12.43 9.16
C LEU A 153 -20.20 12.23 10.63
N LEU A 154 -19.14 11.45 10.87
CA LEU A 154 -18.70 11.12 12.23
C LEU A 154 -17.98 12.28 12.90
N VAL A 155 -17.14 13.00 12.15
CA VAL A 155 -16.25 14.04 12.71
C VAL A 155 -16.81 15.45 12.54
N ARG A 156 -17.64 15.70 11.52
CA ARG A 156 -18.28 17.01 11.26
C ARG A 156 -17.29 18.20 11.28
N GLY A 157 -16.13 18.02 10.67
CA GLY A 157 -15.07 19.03 10.61
C GLY A 157 -14.28 19.26 11.91
N GLN A 158 -14.50 18.45 12.95
CA GLN A 158 -13.69 18.45 14.17
C GLN A 158 -12.43 17.58 14.03
N ILE A 159 -11.69 17.40 15.11
CA ILE A 159 -10.53 16.49 15.17
C ILE A 159 -10.67 15.65 16.44
N ALA A 160 -10.53 14.33 16.31
CA ALA A 160 -10.43 13.43 17.46
C ALA A 160 -8.95 13.14 17.75
N TYR A 161 -8.57 13.01 19.01
CA TYR A 161 -7.16 12.83 19.43
C TYR A 161 -6.93 11.53 20.18
N ALA A 162 -7.95 11.03 20.88
CA ALA A 162 -7.84 9.81 21.67
C ALA A 162 -8.18 8.57 20.84
N VAL A 163 -7.38 7.51 21.05
CA VAL A 163 -7.57 6.16 20.49
C VAL A 163 -7.35 5.14 21.60
N PRO A 164 -7.80 3.88 21.44
CA PRO A 164 -7.62 2.85 22.45
C PRO A 164 -6.14 2.63 22.80
N PRO A 165 -5.78 2.28 24.05
CA PRO A 165 -4.37 2.15 24.47
C PRO A 165 -3.52 1.19 23.63
N LEU A 166 -4.14 0.10 23.12
CA LEU A 166 -3.48 -0.83 22.23
C LEU A 166 -3.10 -0.17 20.89
N ILE A 167 -4.03 0.58 20.30
CA ILE A 167 -3.81 1.31 19.04
C ILE A 167 -2.78 2.42 19.24
N ALA A 168 -2.85 3.15 20.35
CA ALA A 168 -1.82 4.14 20.72
C ALA A 168 -0.44 3.48 20.84
N THR A 169 -0.34 2.32 21.51
CA THR A 169 0.94 1.62 21.67
C THR A 169 1.49 1.15 20.33
N LEU A 170 0.65 0.56 19.48
CA LEU A 170 1.07 0.02 18.20
C LEU A 170 1.39 1.11 17.16
N GLY A 171 0.73 2.28 17.23
CA GLY A 171 0.91 3.36 16.27
C GLY A 171 1.98 4.39 16.64
N SER A 172 2.13 4.75 17.92
CA SER A 172 3.00 5.87 18.33
C SER A 172 4.11 5.52 19.33
N ARG A 173 4.09 4.35 19.96
CA ARG A 173 5.15 3.94 20.91
C ARG A 173 6.25 3.12 20.23
N SER A 174 7.36 2.99 20.94
CA SER A 174 8.51 2.18 20.54
C SER A 174 8.88 1.15 21.60
N ILE A 175 9.46 0.04 21.17
CA ILE A 175 10.16 -0.92 22.04
C ILE A 175 11.66 -0.70 21.89
N GLY A 176 12.26 -0.01 22.86
CA GLY A 176 13.62 0.49 22.72
C GLY A 176 13.74 1.39 21.48
N PRO A 177 14.67 1.10 20.55
CA PRO A 177 14.87 1.93 19.35
C PRO A 177 13.92 1.58 18.19
N VAL A 178 13.05 0.57 18.31
CA VAL A 178 12.20 0.13 17.21
C VAL A 178 10.75 0.56 17.45
N PRO A 179 10.16 1.42 16.59
CA PRO A 179 8.75 1.78 16.65
C PRO A 179 7.85 0.56 16.43
N TRP A 180 6.78 0.45 17.20
CA TRP A 180 5.84 -0.68 17.06
C TRP A 180 5.21 -0.73 15.66
N ILE A 181 4.94 0.43 15.07
CA ILE A 181 4.31 0.50 13.74
C ILE A 181 5.19 -0.14 12.66
N VAL A 182 6.52 -0.04 12.79
CA VAL A 182 7.49 -0.70 11.90
C VAL A 182 7.41 -2.21 12.05
N ILE A 183 7.28 -2.72 13.28
CA ILE A 183 7.12 -4.16 13.55
C ILE A 183 5.81 -4.67 12.94
N VAL A 184 4.71 -3.94 13.12
CA VAL A 184 3.41 -4.31 12.54
C VAL A 184 3.49 -4.32 11.02
N THR A 185 4.06 -3.28 10.39
CA THR A 185 4.22 -3.25 8.93
C THR A 185 5.09 -4.40 8.43
N ALA A 186 6.19 -4.72 9.11
CA ALA A 186 7.03 -5.87 8.78
C ALA A 186 6.25 -7.19 8.86
N MET A 187 5.40 -7.37 9.86
CA MET A 187 4.52 -8.54 9.99
C MET A 187 3.50 -8.63 8.86
N PHE A 188 2.90 -7.51 8.44
CA PHE A 188 1.98 -7.48 7.29
C PHE A 188 2.69 -7.79 5.96
N LEU A 189 3.87 -7.21 5.74
CA LEU A 189 4.70 -7.51 4.57
C LEU A 189 5.09 -9.00 4.54
N LEU A 190 5.55 -9.54 5.68
CA LEU A 190 5.90 -10.95 5.79
C LEU A 190 4.68 -11.85 5.54
N ALA A 191 3.55 -11.56 6.18
CA ALA A 191 2.32 -12.33 6.00
C ALA A 191 1.85 -12.29 4.53
N GLY A 192 1.83 -11.10 3.91
CA GLY A 192 1.50 -10.94 2.50
C GLY A 192 2.44 -11.73 1.59
N HIS A 193 3.75 -11.70 1.88
CA HIS A 193 4.75 -12.44 1.11
C HIS A 193 4.55 -13.95 1.24
N VAL A 194 4.32 -14.44 2.46
CA VAL A 194 4.10 -15.86 2.71
C VAL A 194 2.83 -16.34 2.01
N VAL A 195 1.74 -15.57 2.12
CA VAL A 195 0.48 -15.88 1.47
C VAL A 195 0.64 -15.94 -0.06
N LEU A 196 1.28 -14.94 -0.68
CA LEU A 196 1.46 -14.92 -2.13
C LEU A 196 2.41 -16.02 -2.64
N THR A 197 3.47 -16.32 -1.91
CA THR A 197 4.56 -17.19 -2.39
C THR A 197 4.29 -18.66 -2.09
N TYR A 198 3.78 -18.97 -0.89
CA TYR A 198 3.76 -20.34 -0.39
C TYR A 198 2.36 -20.97 -0.30
N THR A 199 1.29 -20.22 -0.56
CA THR A 199 -0.09 -20.75 -0.46
C THR A 199 -0.75 -21.03 -1.82
N ARG A 200 -1.80 -21.87 -1.82
CA ARG A 200 -2.66 -22.09 -3.00
C ARG A 200 -3.37 -20.80 -3.42
N PHE A 201 -3.81 -20.01 -2.44
CA PHE A 201 -4.48 -18.73 -2.68
C PHE A 201 -3.59 -17.78 -3.49
N GLY A 202 -2.31 -17.65 -3.10
CA GLY A 202 -1.33 -16.85 -3.86
C GLY A 202 -1.21 -17.28 -5.33
N ARG A 203 -1.11 -18.59 -5.60
CA ARG A 203 -1.10 -19.10 -6.98
C ARG A 203 -2.35 -18.72 -7.76
N TYR A 204 -3.52 -18.81 -7.14
CA TYR A 204 -4.77 -18.40 -7.78
C TYR A 204 -4.85 -16.90 -8.04
N VAL A 205 -4.32 -16.06 -7.14
CA VAL A 205 -4.19 -14.61 -7.38
C VAL A 205 -3.38 -14.33 -8.65
N TYR A 206 -2.21 -14.96 -8.80
CA TYR A 206 -1.38 -14.80 -10.00
C TYR A 206 -2.06 -15.34 -11.27
N MET A 207 -2.73 -16.49 -11.19
CA MET A 207 -3.47 -17.06 -12.33
C MET A 207 -4.62 -16.14 -12.78
N THR A 208 -5.42 -15.67 -11.82
CA THR A 208 -6.53 -14.73 -12.07
C THR A 208 -6.04 -13.46 -12.75
N GLY A 209 -4.91 -12.90 -12.31
CA GLY A 209 -4.36 -11.70 -12.94
C GLY A 209 -3.74 -11.92 -14.30
N GLY A 210 -3.05 -13.05 -14.52
CA GLY A 210 -2.37 -13.34 -15.78
C GLY A 210 -3.34 -13.61 -16.92
N ASN A 211 -4.36 -14.43 -16.69
CA ASN A 211 -5.43 -14.68 -17.64
C ASN A 211 -6.67 -15.24 -16.91
N ARG A 212 -7.70 -14.40 -16.75
CA ARG A 212 -8.95 -14.76 -16.04
C ARG A 212 -9.67 -15.94 -16.68
N GLU A 213 -9.80 -15.92 -18.00
CA GLU A 213 -10.49 -16.96 -18.76
C GLU A 213 -9.79 -18.31 -18.62
N ALA A 214 -8.46 -18.33 -18.76
CA ALA A 214 -7.68 -19.55 -18.54
C ALA A 214 -7.75 -20.06 -17.09
N ALA A 215 -7.80 -19.15 -16.11
CA ALA A 215 -7.97 -19.52 -14.71
C ALA A 215 -9.34 -20.16 -14.45
N GLU A 216 -10.42 -19.61 -15.03
CA GLU A 216 -11.77 -20.18 -14.94
C GLU A 216 -11.86 -21.55 -15.61
N TYR A 217 -11.30 -21.72 -16.81
CA TYR A 217 -11.22 -23.02 -17.48
C TYR A 217 -10.36 -24.04 -16.72
N SER A 218 -9.43 -23.57 -15.88
CA SER A 218 -8.63 -24.42 -14.98
C SER A 218 -9.32 -24.71 -13.64
N GLY A 219 -10.60 -24.33 -13.48
CA GLY A 219 -11.40 -24.60 -12.28
C GLY A 219 -11.16 -23.63 -11.12
N VAL A 220 -10.45 -22.52 -11.33
CA VAL A 220 -10.27 -21.48 -10.31
C VAL A 220 -11.56 -20.68 -10.18
N ASN A 221 -12.09 -20.57 -8.96
CA ASN A 221 -13.21 -19.67 -8.68
C ASN A 221 -12.72 -18.21 -8.63
N VAL A 222 -12.59 -17.59 -9.79
CA VAL A 222 -12.10 -16.21 -9.94
C VAL A 222 -12.90 -15.23 -9.09
N ARG A 223 -14.23 -15.39 -9.04
CA ARG A 223 -15.10 -14.52 -8.21
C ARG A 223 -14.73 -14.60 -6.73
N ALA A 224 -14.46 -15.79 -6.20
CA ALA A 224 -14.03 -15.93 -4.82
C ALA A 224 -12.66 -15.27 -4.56
N ILE A 225 -11.71 -15.43 -5.49
CA ILE A 225 -10.39 -14.79 -5.39
C ILE A 225 -10.51 -13.28 -5.37
N LEU A 226 -11.24 -12.68 -6.32
CA LEU A 226 -11.46 -11.24 -6.38
C LEU A 226 -12.14 -10.73 -5.11
N SER A 227 -13.15 -11.44 -4.59
CA SER A 227 -13.82 -11.05 -3.34
C SER A 227 -12.87 -11.02 -2.14
N VAL A 228 -12.06 -12.08 -1.98
CA VAL A 228 -11.12 -12.17 -0.86
C VAL A 228 -10.04 -11.10 -0.97
N VAL A 229 -9.54 -10.83 -2.17
CA VAL A 229 -8.53 -9.79 -2.41
C VAL A 229 -9.05 -8.39 -2.07
N MET A 230 -10.29 -8.05 -2.43
CA MET A 230 -10.90 -6.77 -2.05
C MET A 230 -11.09 -6.63 -0.54
N ILE A 231 -11.43 -7.72 0.16
CA ILE A 231 -11.54 -7.72 1.63
C ILE A 231 -10.16 -7.60 2.28
N ILE A 232 -9.13 -8.30 1.78
CA ILE A 232 -7.75 -8.16 2.26
C ILE A 232 -7.27 -6.71 2.10
N SER A 233 -7.56 -6.08 0.96
CA SER A 233 -7.27 -4.67 0.70
C SER A 233 -7.87 -3.77 1.77
N ALA A 234 -9.18 -3.91 2.01
CA ALA A 234 -9.90 -3.11 2.98
C ALA A 234 -9.44 -3.36 4.43
N VAL A 235 -9.09 -4.59 4.80
CA VAL A 235 -8.53 -4.91 6.12
C VAL A 235 -7.15 -4.30 6.32
N CYS A 236 -6.28 -4.38 5.31
CA CYS A 236 -4.97 -3.73 5.36
C CYS A 236 -5.13 -2.21 5.50
N SER A 237 -6.00 -1.60 4.70
CA SER A 237 -6.36 -0.19 4.83
C SER A 237 -6.91 0.15 6.21
N GLY A 238 -7.84 -0.64 6.76
CA GLY A 238 -8.44 -0.38 8.06
C GLY A 238 -7.42 -0.43 9.20
N VAL A 239 -6.54 -1.43 9.21
CA VAL A 239 -5.46 -1.52 10.19
C VAL A 239 -4.46 -0.37 10.05
N ALA A 240 -4.05 -0.05 8.82
CA ALA A 240 -3.20 1.11 8.55
C ALA A 240 -3.85 2.41 9.02
N GLY A 241 -5.16 2.53 8.85
CA GLY A 241 -5.99 3.64 9.30
C GLY A 241 -5.95 3.83 10.80
N MET A 242 -6.26 2.78 11.57
CA MET A 242 -6.24 2.82 13.03
C MET A 242 -4.85 3.16 13.59
N LEU A 243 -3.80 2.55 13.03
CA LEU A 243 -2.44 2.83 13.48
C LEU A 243 -1.94 4.20 13.01
N GLY A 244 -2.37 4.63 11.82
CA GLY A 244 -2.03 5.91 11.24
C GLY A 244 -2.55 7.06 12.09
N VAL A 245 -3.82 7.05 12.50
CA VAL A 245 -4.36 8.11 13.36
C VAL A 245 -3.65 8.20 14.72
N ALA A 246 -3.17 7.07 15.25
CA ALA A 246 -2.33 7.06 16.44
C ALA A 246 -0.92 7.64 16.18
N TYR A 247 -0.34 7.32 15.02
CA TYR A 247 0.96 7.84 14.60
C TYR A 247 0.92 9.35 14.33
N PHE A 248 -0.14 9.86 13.68
CA PHE A 248 -0.35 11.30 13.44
C PHE A 248 -0.73 12.05 14.72
N GLY A 249 -1.29 11.36 15.71
CA GLY A 249 -1.80 11.94 16.95
C GLY A 249 -3.17 12.58 16.79
N SER A 250 -3.84 12.38 15.66
CA SER A 250 -5.17 12.90 15.34
C SER A 250 -5.92 11.97 14.40
N ALA A 251 -7.25 12.08 14.39
CA ALA A 251 -8.14 11.52 13.39
C ALA A 251 -9.02 12.63 12.80
N GLN A 252 -8.84 12.93 11.52
CA GLN A 252 -9.53 14.02 10.81
C GLN A 252 -9.90 13.65 9.36
N GLN A 253 -10.84 14.38 8.77
CA GLN A 253 -11.60 13.95 7.59
C GLN A 253 -10.80 13.64 6.31
N ASN A 254 -9.61 14.24 6.11
CA ASN A 254 -8.83 14.14 4.86
C ASN A 254 -7.38 13.68 5.10
N GLU A 255 -7.12 12.98 6.21
CA GLU A 255 -5.76 12.69 6.68
C GLU A 255 -4.97 11.71 5.81
N PHE A 256 -5.68 10.85 5.06
CA PHE A 256 -5.07 9.79 4.25
C PHE A 256 -5.07 10.06 2.74
N ASP A 257 -5.53 11.22 2.25
CA ASP A 257 -5.78 11.45 0.82
C ASP A 257 -4.55 11.19 -0.06
N THR A 258 -3.36 11.56 0.41
CA THR A 258 -2.08 11.33 -0.28
C THR A 258 -1.66 9.85 -0.30
N TYR A 259 -2.12 9.04 0.68
CA TYR A 259 -1.74 7.64 0.82
C TYR A 259 -2.30 6.75 -0.29
N LEU A 260 -3.35 7.18 -1.00
CA LEU A 260 -3.85 6.45 -2.17
C LEU A 260 -2.76 6.36 -3.25
N LEU A 261 -2.29 7.52 -3.70
CA LEU A 261 -1.28 7.60 -4.77
C LEU A 261 0.07 7.09 -4.28
N ASP A 262 0.43 7.34 -3.02
CA ASP A 262 1.68 6.87 -2.45
C ASP A 262 1.75 5.34 -2.38
N SER A 263 0.66 4.69 -1.98
CA SER A 263 0.62 3.23 -1.89
C SER A 263 0.60 2.57 -3.26
N ILE A 264 -0.16 3.11 -4.22
CA ILE A 264 -0.14 2.62 -5.62
C ILE A 264 1.25 2.81 -6.22
N SER A 265 1.86 3.97 -6.02
CA SER A 265 3.20 4.28 -6.52
C SER A 265 4.23 3.33 -5.93
N ALA A 266 4.16 3.01 -4.63
CA ALA A 266 5.07 2.05 -4.01
C ALA A 266 4.98 0.66 -4.68
N VAL A 267 3.76 0.17 -4.93
CA VAL A 267 3.55 -1.15 -5.57
C VAL A 267 4.04 -1.15 -7.04
N VAL A 268 3.72 -0.10 -7.79
CA VAL A 268 4.00 0.00 -9.24
C VAL A 268 5.46 0.35 -9.53
N VAL A 269 6.04 1.34 -8.82
CA VAL A 269 7.47 1.69 -8.92
C VAL A 269 8.34 0.52 -8.48
N GLY A 270 7.88 -0.25 -7.50
CA GLY A 270 8.49 -1.52 -7.10
C GLY A 270 8.53 -2.57 -8.21
N GLY A 271 7.70 -2.44 -9.25
CA GLY A 271 7.69 -3.32 -10.43
C GLY A 271 6.56 -4.34 -10.48
N THR A 272 5.53 -4.19 -9.65
CA THR A 272 4.29 -4.98 -9.80
C THR A 272 3.49 -4.44 -10.98
N SER A 273 3.03 -5.34 -11.86
CA SER A 273 2.33 -4.99 -13.09
C SER A 273 0.89 -4.56 -12.82
N LEU A 274 0.48 -3.40 -13.35
CA LEU A 274 -0.92 -2.95 -13.36
C LEU A 274 -1.83 -3.87 -14.19
N PHE A 275 -1.27 -4.66 -15.09
CA PHE A 275 -2.00 -5.64 -15.89
C PHE A 275 -2.13 -7.01 -15.20
N GLY A 276 -1.69 -7.13 -13.95
CA GLY A 276 -1.82 -8.35 -13.15
C GLY A 276 -0.80 -9.45 -13.46
N GLY A 277 -0.88 -10.52 -12.67
CA GLY A 277 -0.13 -11.76 -12.85
C GLY A 277 1.39 -11.69 -12.61
N GLN A 278 1.95 -10.52 -12.33
CA GLN A 278 3.41 -10.32 -12.22
C GLN A 278 3.76 -9.27 -11.17
N GLY A 279 4.69 -9.61 -10.27
CA GLY A 279 5.11 -8.76 -9.14
C GLY A 279 4.99 -9.48 -7.80
N GLY A 280 4.87 -8.72 -6.71
CA GLY A 280 4.68 -9.28 -5.37
C GLY A 280 5.22 -8.37 -4.27
N ILE A 281 5.17 -8.85 -3.02
CA ILE A 281 5.56 -8.03 -1.87
C ILE A 281 7.04 -7.58 -1.92
N GLY A 282 7.95 -8.40 -2.45
CA GLY A 282 9.36 -8.00 -2.56
C GLY A 282 9.55 -6.74 -3.42
N ASN A 283 8.83 -6.65 -4.53
CA ASN A 283 8.76 -5.46 -5.37
C ASN A 283 8.20 -4.27 -4.60
N THR A 284 7.08 -4.47 -3.91
CA THR A 284 6.44 -3.44 -3.08
C THR A 284 7.37 -2.90 -1.99
N ILE A 285 8.18 -3.76 -1.34
CA ILE A 285 9.19 -3.33 -0.35
C ILE A 285 10.21 -2.38 -0.98
N ILE A 286 10.75 -2.72 -2.15
CA ILE A 286 11.71 -1.87 -2.84
C ILE A 286 11.07 -0.52 -3.19
N GLY A 287 9.84 -0.52 -3.72
CA GLY A 287 9.13 0.71 -4.03
C GLY A 287 8.81 1.57 -2.79
N LEU A 288 8.43 0.96 -1.67
CA LEU A 288 8.26 1.66 -0.39
C LEU A 288 9.56 2.36 0.03
N PHE A 289 10.70 1.69 -0.06
CA PHE A 289 11.99 2.31 0.26
C PHE A 289 12.39 3.40 -0.72
N VAL A 290 12.12 3.24 -2.02
CA VAL A 290 12.36 4.31 -3.02
C VAL A 290 11.58 5.56 -2.64
N LEU A 291 10.28 5.44 -2.34
CA LEU A 291 9.46 6.57 -1.93
C LEU A 291 9.86 7.14 -0.57
N GLY A 292 10.16 6.27 0.40
CA GLY A 292 10.56 6.67 1.76
C GLY A 292 11.87 7.45 1.77
N VAL A 293 12.89 6.92 1.10
CA VAL A 293 14.20 7.60 0.94
C VAL A 293 14.03 8.91 0.20
N LEU A 294 13.20 8.95 -0.84
CA LEU A 294 12.96 10.19 -1.59
C LEU A 294 12.28 11.26 -0.71
N ASN A 295 11.20 10.91 -0.03
CA ASN A 295 10.44 11.86 0.80
C ASN A 295 11.31 12.38 1.95
N ASN A 296 11.90 11.46 2.71
CA ASN A 296 12.74 11.81 3.84
C ASN A 296 14.03 12.54 3.40
N GLY A 297 14.67 12.11 2.31
CA GLY A 297 15.86 12.77 1.79
C GLY A 297 15.60 14.22 1.39
N LEU A 298 14.46 14.51 0.75
CA LEU A 298 14.05 15.88 0.44
C LEU A 298 13.80 16.74 1.70
N ASP A 299 13.41 16.13 2.82
CA ASP A 299 13.31 16.82 4.11
C ASP A 299 14.67 17.27 4.65
N HIS A 300 15.73 16.52 4.37
CA HIS A 300 17.10 16.86 4.79
C HIS A 300 17.75 17.97 3.98
N VAL A 301 17.27 18.23 2.75
CA VAL A 301 17.87 19.22 1.85
C VAL A 301 17.28 20.62 2.04
N ASN A 302 16.46 20.84 3.09
CA ASN A 302 15.85 22.15 3.43
C ASN A 302 15.16 22.86 2.25
N ILE A 303 14.57 22.09 1.33
CA ILE A 303 13.79 22.63 0.22
C ILE A 303 12.41 23.03 0.74
N ASP A 304 11.80 24.06 0.15
CA ASP A 304 10.43 24.46 0.43
C ASP A 304 9.44 23.30 0.24
N SER A 305 8.50 23.13 1.17
CA SER A 305 7.56 22.01 1.18
C SER A 305 6.62 21.99 -0.03
N PHE A 306 6.29 23.14 -0.61
CA PHE A 306 5.47 23.21 -1.83
C PHE A 306 6.28 22.72 -3.04
N LEU A 307 7.57 23.07 -3.11
CA LEU A 307 8.48 22.56 -4.15
C LEU A 307 8.73 21.05 -4.02
N LYS A 308 8.73 20.48 -2.80
CA LYS A 308 8.89 19.02 -2.61
C LYS A 308 7.82 18.22 -3.35
N ILE A 309 6.57 18.69 -3.38
CA ILE A 309 5.47 18.00 -4.09
C ILE A 309 5.78 17.94 -5.59
N LEU A 310 6.19 19.06 -6.19
CA LEU A 310 6.56 19.13 -7.59
C LEU A 310 7.76 18.23 -7.91
N ILE A 311 8.83 18.33 -7.12
CA ILE A 311 10.05 17.54 -7.30
C ILE A 311 9.76 16.04 -7.18
N ARG A 312 8.94 15.64 -6.20
CA ARG A 312 8.50 14.26 -6.03
C ARG A 312 7.76 13.77 -7.27
N GLY A 313 6.80 14.54 -7.77
CA GLY A 313 6.06 14.20 -9.00
C GLY A 313 6.98 14.04 -10.22
N LEU A 314 7.93 14.97 -10.40
CA LEU A 314 8.90 14.92 -11.50
C LEU A 314 9.84 13.72 -11.39
N ILE A 315 10.40 13.45 -10.21
CA ILE A 315 11.29 12.30 -9.98
C ILE A 315 10.54 10.98 -10.23
N LEU A 316 9.29 10.88 -9.78
CA LEU A 316 8.46 9.70 -10.04
C LEU A 316 8.14 9.52 -11.52
N LEU A 317 7.81 10.60 -12.22
CA LEU A 317 7.61 10.57 -13.66
C LEU A 317 8.88 10.07 -14.37
N VAL A 318 10.05 10.63 -14.03
CA VAL A 318 11.34 10.21 -14.60
C VAL A 318 11.63 8.74 -14.28
N ALA A 319 11.45 8.31 -13.03
CA ALA A 319 11.66 6.93 -12.62
C ALA A 319 10.73 5.97 -13.39
N LEU A 320 9.46 6.35 -13.57
CA LEU A 320 8.49 5.56 -14.34
C LEU A 320 8.87 5.51 -15.83
N VAL A 321 9.25 6.64 -16.42
CA VAL A 321 9.70 6.71 -17.82
C VAL A 321 10.93 5.82 -18.02
N ILE A 322 11.93 5.90 -17.14
CA ILE A 322 13.10 5.03 -17.17
C ILE A 322 12.67 3.56 -17.06
N ASN A 323 11.78 3.23 -16.13
CA ASN A 323 11.28 1.86 -15.95
C ASN A 323 10.57 1.36 -17.22
N VAL A 324 9.69 2.18 -17.82
CA VAL A 324 8.95 1.84 -19.05
C VAL A 324 9.90 1.69 -20.25
N TYR A 325 10.86 2.60 -20.43
CA TYR A 325 11.85 2.50 -21.50
C TYR A 325 12.77 1.30 -21.31
N ALA A 326 13.24 1.05 -20.07
CA ALA A 326 14.01 -0.14 -19.74
C ALA A 326 13.21 -1.41 -20.06
N GLN A 327 11.90 -1.44 -19.80
CA GLN A 327 11.03 -2.56 -20.17
C GLN A 327 10.84 -2.69 -21.70
N ARG A 328 10.61 -1.59 -22.42
CA ARG A 328 10.37 -1.58 -23.88
C ARG A 328 11.59 -1.99 -24.70
N ILE A 329 12.77 -1.43 -24.38
CA ILE A 329 14.03 -1.80 -25.06
C ILE A 329 14.29 -3.31 -24.89
N ARG A 330 13.88 -3.89 -23.76
CA ARG A 330 14.03 -5.32 -23.48
C ARG A 330 12.98 -6.19 -24.17
N GLY A 331 11.76 -5.69 -24.39
CA GLY A 331 10.73 -6.36 -25.20
C GLY A 331 11.10 -6.40 -26.69
N ALA A 332 11.67 -5.32 -27.22
CA ALA A 332 12.19 -5.27 -28.60
C ALA A 332 13.39 -6.20 -28.83
N ALA A 333 14.27 -6.35 -27.81
CA ALA A 333 15.40 -7.27 -27.86
C ALA A 333 15.01 -8.77 -27.74
N GLY A 334 13.76 -9.08 -27.37
CA GLY A 334 13.22 -10.45 -27.31
C GLY A 334 12.35 -10.87 -28.49
N GLY A 335 12.01 -9.94 -29.39
CA GLY A 335 11.11 -10.16 -30.54
C GLY A 335 11.79 -10.34 -31.89
N THR A 336 13.12 -10.49 -31.92
CA THR A 336 13.88 -10.83 -33.14
C THR A 336 14.52 -12.21 -32.95
N GLY A 337 13.75 -13.26 -33.26
CA GLY A 337 14.20 -14.65 -33.19
C GLY A 337 13.08 -15.62 -33.48
#